data_AF-A0A0D6NKK0-F1
#
_entry.id   AF-A0A0D6NKK0-F1
#
_cell.length_a   1.000
_cell.length_b   1.000
_cell.length_c   1.000
_cell.angle_alpha   90.00
_cell.angle_beta   90.00
_cell.angle_gamma   90.00
#
_symmetry.space_group_name_H-M   'P 1'
#
loop_
_entity.id
_entity.type
_entity.pdbx_description
1 polymer ?
#
loop_
_entity_poly.entity_id
_entity_poly.type
_entity_poly.pdbx_seq_one_letter_code
_entity_poly.pdbx_strand_id
1 'polypeptide(L)'
;MTHSPCLRSVFSMLMLGGLCLTLTDCSRKSPKSLYGSNCGICHHSGDGMPGSVPPLVGRIDKIAATPEGRQYLANVLMNGVSGPIMANGQPYNAEMPPFRYLKDEEVAKILTWLSARGTVKPAPEITAQDIAAARSNRISSGKVADEREALNKTAPIP
;
A
#
# COMPACT_ATOMS: atom_id res chain seq x y z
N MET A 1 -61.38 37.56 -25.60
CA MET A 1 -61.47 37.54 -24.13
C MET A 1 -61.67 36.09 -23.70
N THR A 2 -60.73 35.53 -22.92
CA THR A 2 -60.86 34.47 -21.87
C THR A 2 -61.74 33.23 -22.16
N HIS A 3 -61.41 31.95 -21.93
CA HIS A 3 -60.34 31.18 -21.24
C HIS A 3 -60.48 29.68 -21.67
N SER A 4 -59.35 28.95 -21.69
CA SER A 4 -59.03 27.50 -21.46
C SER A 4 -60.17 26.43 -21.38
N PRO A 5 -59.97 25.15 -21.81
CA PRO A 5 -58.98 24.24 -21.20
C PRO A 5 -58.30 23.15 -22.08
N CYS A 6 -57.05 22.86 -21.68
CA CYS A 6 -56.39 21.56 -21.52
C CYS A 6 -57.08 20.30 -22.10
N LEU A 7 -56.45 19.65 -23.10
CA LEU A 7 -56.56 18.21 -23.28
C LEU A 7 -55.25 17.60 -23.79
N ARG A 8 -54.57 16.95 -22.84
CA ARG A 8 -53.62 15.84 -22.94
C ARG A 8 -53.42 15.26 -24.34
N SER A 9 -52.20 15.41 -24.87
CA SER A 9 -51.69 14.50 -25.89
C SER A 9 -50.53 13.70 -25.31
N VAL A 10 -50.65 12.40 -25.48
CA VAL A 10 -49.84 11.32 -24.92
C VAL A 10 -48.51 11.29 -25.67
N PHE A 11 -47.42 11.75 -25.05
CA PHE A 11 -46.08 11.41 -25.52
C PHE A 11 -45.69 10.05 -24.91
N SER A 12 -45.87 9.03 -25.72
CA SER A 12 -45.42 7.66 -25.48
C SER A 12 -43.89 7.67 -25.36
N MET A 13 -43.40 7.62 -24.12
CA MET A 13 -41.99 7.57 -23.79
C MET A 13 -41.53 6.12 -23.78
N LEU A 14 -41.23 5.58 -24.96
CA LEU A 14 -40.47 4.34 -25.12
C LEU A 14 -38.97 4.69 -25.09
N MET A 15 -38.41 4.85 -23.90
CA MET A 15 -36.95 4.91 -23.70
C MET A 15 -36.44 3.50 -23.43
N LEU A 16 -36.03 2.84 -24.52
CA LEU A 16 -35.37 1.54 -24.50
C LEU A 16 -33.99 1.65 -23.82
N GLY A 17 -33.80 0.86 -22.77
CA GLY A 17 -32.52 0.18 -22.49
C GLY A 17 -31.38 1.05 -21.97
N GLY A 18 -31.27 1.14 -20.64
CA GLY A 18 -30.17 1.78 -19.94
C GLY A 18 -28.80 1.20 -20.33
N LEU A 19 -27.97 2.07 -20.91
CA LEU A 19 -26.52 1.96 -20.75
C LEU A 19 -26.20 2.43 -19.33
N CYS A 20 -26.19 1.48 -18.40
CA CYS A 20 -25.57 1.68 -17.09
C CYS A 20 -24.07 1.87 -17.31
N LEU A 21 -23.66 3.11 -17.62
CA LEU A 21 -22.28 3.55 -17.51
C LEU A 21 -21.90 3.38 -16.04
N THR A 22 -21.11 2.35 -15.76
CA THR A 22 -20.55 2.07 -14.45
C THR A 22 -19.69 3.26 -14.01
N LEU A 23 -20.28 4.19 -13.27
CA LEU A 23 -19.57 5.27 -12.59
C LEU A 23 -18.85 4.72 -11.35
N THR A 24 -17.88 3.82 -11.58
CA THR A 24 -16.92 3.38 -10.54
C THR A 24 -15.51 3.79 -10.92
N ASP A 25 -15.34 5.03 -11.38
CA ASP A 25 -14.04 5.69 -11.26
C ASP A 25 -13.96 6.36 -9.88
N CYS A 26 -13.84 5.52 -8.84
CA CYS A 26 -13.25 5.97 -7.59
C CYS A 26 -11.81 6.38 -7.92
N SER A 27 -11.58 7.68 -8.13
CA SER A 27 -10.29 8.28 -8.47
C SER A 27 -9.15 7.54 -7.76
N ARG A 28 -8.42 6.69 -8.49
CA ARG A 28 -7.35 5.88 -7.92
C ARG A 28 -6.20 6.81 -7.58
N LYS A 29 -6.00 7.09 -6.29
CA LYS A 29 -4.84 7.87 -5.82
C LYS A 29 -3.54 7.29 -6.40
N SER A 30 -2.68 8.17 -6.90
CA SER A 30 -1.37 7.75 -7.42
C SER A 30 -0.51 7.17 -6.29
N PRO A 31 0.42 6.24 -6.57
CA PRO A 31 1.27 5.67 -5.53
C PRO A 31 2.12 6.73 -4.83
N LYS A 32 2.59 7.76 -5.54
CA LYS A 32 3.31 8.90 -4.96
C LYS A 32 2.44 9.69 -3.98
N SER A 33 1.16 9.92 -4.31
CA SER A 33 0.21 10.61 -3.43
C SER A 33 -0.09 9.77 -2.18
N LEU A 34 -0.35 8.47 -2.36
CA LEU A 34 -0.56 7.53 -1.26
C LEU A 34 0.66 7.49 -0.33
N TYR A 35 1.87 7.37 -0.87
CA TYR A 35 3.08 7.40 -0.09
C TYR A 35 3.27 8.74 0.65
N GLY A 36 3.05 9.86 -0.02
CA GLY A 36 3.21 11.20 0.58
C GLY A 36 2.31 11.41 1.79
N SER A 37 1.04 11.01 1.72
CA SER A 37 0.08 11.21 2.81
C SER A 37 0.22 10.23 3.97
N ASN A 38 0.88 9.07 3.77
CA ASN A 38 0.90 7.99 4.77
C ASN A 38 2.29 7.67 5.30
N CYS A 39 3.34 7.82 4.48
CA CYS A 39 4.69 7.37 4.79
C CYS A 39 5.70 8.52 4.82
N GLY A 40 5.48 9.54 3.99
CA GLY A 40 6.43 10.62 3.76
C GLY A 40 6.72 11.50 4.97
N ILE A 41 5.82 11.54 5.96
CA ILE A 41 6.05 12.30 7.20
C ILE A 41 7.23 11.78 8.01
N CYS A 42 7.50 10.47 7.97
CA CYS A 42 8.64 9.85 8.67
C CYS A 42 9.75 9.45 7.70
N HIS A 43 9.39 8.83 6.58
CA HIS A 43 10.37 8.30 5.63
C HIS A 43 10.83 9.33 4.58
N HIS A 44 10.34 10.58 4.64
CA HIS A 44 10.63 11.64 3.67
C HIS A 44 10.40 11.18 2.22
N SER A 45 11.36 11.37 1.33
CA SER A 45 11.27 10.88 -0.05
C SER A 45 11.58 9.38 -0.16
N GLY A 46 11.81 8.68 0.96
CA GLY A 46 12.17 7.27 1.04
C GLY A 46 13.62 7.05 1.49
N ASP A 47 14.32 8.14 1.78
CA ASP A 47 15.67 8.24 2.35
C ASP A 47 15.68 8.05 3.88
N GLY A 48 14.54 8.20 4.54
CA GLY A 48 14.44 8.05 6.00
C GLY A 48 15.15 9.19 6.75
N MET A 49 15.60 8.90 7.96
CA MET A 49 16.40 9.77 8.81
C MET A 49 17.42 8.90 9.55
N PRO A 50 18.73 8.96 9.21
CA PRO A 50 19.75 8.12 9.84
C PRO A 50 19.67 8.13 11.38
N GLY A 51 19.70 6.95 12.00
CA GLY A 51 19.58 6.77 13.46
C GLY A 51 18.14 6.82 14.02
N SER A 52 17.16 7.31 13.26
CA SER A 52 15.78 7.47 13.74
C SER A 52 14.74 6.71 12.91
N VAL A 53 14.78 6.86 11.58
CA VAL A 53 13.84 6.23 10.64
C VAL A 53 14.63 5.56 9.51
N PRO A 54 14.42 4.26 9.26
CA PRO A 54 15.21 3.56 8.24
C PRO A 54 14.88 4.04 6.82
N PRO A 55 15.85 4.04 5.90
CA PRO A 55 15.59 4.27 4.48
C PRO A 55 14.72 3.15 3.91
N LEU A 56 13.94 3.45 2.88
CA LEU A 56 13.11 2.50 2.14
C LEU A 56 13.67 2.27 0.72
N VAL A 57 14.02 3.33 0.03
CA VAL A 57 14.50 3.27 -1.36
C VAL A 57 15.84 2.52 -1.44
N GLY A 58 15.96 1.61 -2.41
CA GLY A 58 17.12 0.73 -2.56
C GLY A 58 17.19 -0.44 -1.56
N ARG A 59 16.15 -0.59 -0.73
CA ARG A 59 15.95 -1.73 0.19
C ARG A 59 14.71 -2.53 -0.13
N ILE A 60 13.58 -1.87 -0.40
CA ILE A 60 12.29 -2.55 -0.64
C ILE A 60 12.39 -3.55 -1.78
N ASP A 61 13.07 -3.22 -2.87
CA ASP A 61 13.27 -4.10 -4.02
C ASP A 61 14.09 -5.36 -3.70
N LYS A 62 15.12 -5.21 -2.86
CA LYS A 62 15.96 -6.34 -2.43
C LYS A 62 15.23 -7.24 -1.45
N ILE A 63 14.48 -6.65 -0.52
CA ILE A 63 13.66 -7.41 0.44
C ILE A 63 12.52 -8.13 -0.31
N ALA A 64 11.85 -7.45 -1.24
CA ALA A 64 10.74 -8.02 -2.01
C ALA A 64 11.15 -9.08 -3.04
N ALA A 65 12.45 -9.37 -3.19
CA ALA A 65 12.95 -10.34 -4.17
C ALA A 65 12.57 -11.80 -3.84
N THR A 66 12.13 -12.09 -2.61
CA THR A 66 11.68 -13.42 -2.19
C THR A 66 10.23 -13.39 -1.69
N PRO A 67 9.50 -14.53 -1.74
CA PRO A 67 8.15 -14.62 -1.15
C PRO A 67 8.12 -14.24 0.34
N GLU A 68 9.10 -14.68 1.12
CA GLU A 68 9.18 -14.41 2.56
C GLU A 68 9.44 -12.92 2.83
N GLY A 69 10.26 -12.28 2.00
CA GLY A 69 10.51 -10.85 2.11
C GLY A 69 9.29 -10.01 1.71
N ARG A 70 8.52 -10.42 0.69
CA ARG A 70 7.22 -9.79 0.38
C ARG A 70 6.24 -9.94 1.54
N GLN A 71 6.17 -11.13 2.14
CA GLN A 71 5.34 -11.38 3.32
C GLN A 71 5.76 -10.48 4.50
N TYR A 72 7.05 -10.33 4.76
CA TYR A 72 7.55 -9.44 5.81
C TYR A 72 7.18 -7.97 5.55
N LEU A 73 7.35 -7.46 4.33
CA LEU A 73 6.95 -6.10 3.98
C LEU A 73 5.44 -5.88 4.16
N ALA A 74 4.63 -6.87 3.79
CA ALA A 74 3.19 -6.85 4.03
C ALA A 74 2.85 -6.86 5.54
N ASN A 75 3.56 -7.66 6.33
CA ASN A 75 3.39 -7.72 7.79
C ASN A 75 3.77 -6.40 8.47
N VAL A 76 4.85 -5.73 8.06
CA VAL A 76 5.21 -4.39 8.56
C VAL A 76 4.05 -3.41 8.41
N LEU A 77 3.38 -3.42 7.26
CA LEU A 77 2.26 -2.50 6.99
C LEU A 77 0.98 -2.95 7.72
N MET A 78 0.72 -4.25 7.86
CA MET A 78 -0.53 -4.76 8.44
C MET A 78 -0.50 -4.91 9.96
N ASN A 79 0.69 -4.99 10.56
CA ASN A 79 0.89 -5.26 11.99
C ASN A 79 1.81 -4.24 12.69
N GLY A 80 2.47 -3.36 11.93
CA GLY A 80 3.48 -2.45 12.46
C GLY A 80 4.80 -3.18 12.73
N VAL A 81 5.82 -2.44 13.17
CA VAL A 81 7.08 -3.01 13.66
C VAL A 81 7.55 -2.19 14.85
N SER A 82 8.03 -2.87 15.90
CA SER A 82 8.54 -2.23 17.11
C SER A 82 9.71 -3.03 17.67
N GLY A 83 10.67 -2.33 18.26
CA GLY A 83 11.89 -2.92 18.80
C GLY A 83 13.10 -2.79 17.86
N PRO A 84 14.22 -3.43 18.23
CA PRO A 84 15.48 -3.26 17.53
C PRO A 84 15.46 -3.94 16.16
N ILE A 85 15.86 -3.21 15.12
CA ILE A 85 16.13 -3.74 13.79
C ILE A 85 17.45 -3.17 13.26
N MET A 86 18.08 -3.87 12.31
CA MET A 86 19.15 -3.32 11.50
C MET A 86 18.57 -2.80 10.17
N ALA A 87 19.14 -1.75 9.59
CA ALA A 87 18.83 -1.31 8.23
C ALA A 87 20.05 -0.62 7.62
N ASN A 88 20.51 -1.10 6.48
CA ASN A 88 21.81 -0.81 5.86
C ASN A 88 22.97 -0.89 6.86
N GLY A 89 22.95 -1.90 7.74
CA GLY A 89 23.96 -2.06 8.79
C GLY A 89 23.88 -1.04 9.93
N GLN A 90 22.87 -0.18 9.98
CA GLN A 90 22.64 0.76 11.08
C GLN A 90 21.53 0.26 12.02
N PRO A 91 21.70 0.40 13.34
CA PRO A 91 20.67 0.02 14.30
C PRO A 91 19.54 1.06 14.35
N TYR A 92 18.30 0.59 14.48
CA TYR A 92 17.11 1.39 14.73
C TYR A 92 16.32 0.74 15.85
N ASN A 93 15.75 1.54 16.75
CA ASN A 93 14.86 1.07 17.79
C ASN A 93 13.69 2.04 17.91
N ALA A 94 12.71 1.89 17.02
CA ALA A 94 11.57 2.78 16.88
C ALA A 94 10.30 1.97 16.65
N GLU A 95 9.15 2.62 16.85
CA GLU A 95 7.84 2.04 16.56
C GLU A 95 7.29 2.63 15.26
N MET A 96 6.91 1.75 14.34
CA MET A 96 6.13 2.09 13.15
C MET A 96 4.72 1.51 13.31
N PRO A 97 3.67 2.34 13.38
CA PRO A 97 2.30 1.86 13.57
C PRO A 97 1.79 1.08 12.35
N PRO A 98 0.76 0.23 12.51
CA PRO A 98 0.12 -0.46 11.39
C PRO A 98 -0.76 0.48 10.55
N PHE A 99 -0.81 0.23 9.24
CA PHE A 99 -1.54 1.00 8.23
C PHE A 99 -2.81 0.30 7.74
N ARG A 100 -3.50 -0.42 8.63
CA ARG A 100 -4.67 -1.25 8.28
C ARG A 100 -5.87 -0.47 7.75
N TYR A 101 -5.89 0.86 7.90
CA TYR A 101 -6.95 1.71 7.34
C TYR A 101 -6.85 1.88 5.81
N LEU A 102 -5.67 1.58 5.22
CA LEU A 102 -5.50 1.54 3.77
C LEU A 102 -6.06 0.24 3.19
N LYS A 103 -6.55 0.29 1.96
CA LYS A 103 -6.96 -0.90 1.21
C LYS A 103 -5.74 -1.71 0.75
N ASP A 104 -5.95 -3.00 0.50
CA ASP A 104 -4.86 -3.91 0.07
C ASP A 104 -4.21 -3.44 -1.24
N GLU A 105 -5.01 -2.94 -2.18
CA GLU A 105 -4.52 -2.41 -3.45
C GLU A 105 -3.73 -1.10 -3.26
N GLU A 106 -4.05 -0.30 -2.24
CA GLU A 106 -3.31 0.93 -1.95
C GLU A 106 -1.94 0.62 -1.36
N VAL A 107 -1.86 -0.33 -0.42
CA VAL A 107 -0.60 -0.76 0.18
C VAL A 107 0.29 -1.45 -0.85
N ALA A 108 -0.27 -2.35 -1.66
CA ALA A 108 0.43 -3.01 -2.76
C ALA A 108 1.01 -1.99 -3.75
N LYS A 109 0.26 -0.95 -4.10
CA LYS A 109 0.73 0.15 -4.96
C LYS A 109 1.89 0.92 -4.34
N ILE A 110 1.84 1.23 -3.03
CA ILE A 110 2.94 1.93 -2.34
C ILE A 110 4.20 1.08 -2.37
N LEU A 111 4.11 -0.20 -1.97
CA LEU A 111 5.28 -1.09 -1.91
C LEU A 111 5.87 -1.36 -3.29
N THR A 112 5.04 -1.61 -4.30
CA THR A 112 5.50 -1.80 -5.68
C THR A 112 6.15 -0.53 -6.24
N TRP A 113 5.61 0.65 -5.91
CA TRP A 113 6.21 1.92 -6.30
C TRP A 113 7.57 2.16 -5.62
N LEU A 114 7.72 1.79 -4.34
CA LEU A 114 9.01 1.83 -3.65
C LEU A 114 10.01 0.83 -4.24
N SER A 115 9.57 -0.39 -4.53
CA SER A 115 10.36 -1.44 -5.19
C SER A 115 10.91 -0.96 -6.55
N ALA A 116 10.08 -0.31 -7.37
CA ALA A 116 10.48 0.21 -8.67
C ALA A 116 11.60 1.26 -8.60
N ARG A 117 11.77 1.94 -7.46
CA ARG A 117 12.80 2.96 -7.22
C ARG A 117 14.14 2.37 -6.77
N GLY A 118 14.23 1.06 -6.65
CA GLY A 118 15.47 0.34 -6.40
C GLY A 118 16.20 -0.08 -7.69
N THR A 119 17.22 -0.91 -7.50
CA THR A 119 18.13 -1.36 -8.55
C THR A 119 17.80 -2.75 -9.09
N VAL A 120 17.03 -3.58 -8.39
CA VAL A 120 16.62 -4.90 -8.88
C VAL A 120 15.75 -4.75 -10.14
N LYS A 121 16.04 -5.54 -11.18
CA LYS A 121 15.31 -5.56 -12.47
C LYS A 121 14.98 -7.01 -12.91
N PRO A 122 13.74 -7.32 -13.33
CA PRO A 122 12.55 -6.46 -13.20
C PRO A 122 12.29 -6.14 -11.72
N ALA A 123 11.70 -4.98 -11.44
CA ALA A 123 11.39 -4.60 -10.06
C ALA A 123 10.37 -5.59 -9.49
N PRO A 124 10.59 -6.18 -8.30
CA PRO A 124 9.63 -7.09 -7.71
C PRO A 124 8.28 -6.41 -7.47
N GLU A 125 7.21 -7.10 -7.87
CA GLU A 125 5.83 -6.66 -7.62
C GLU A 125 5.35 -7.20 -6.28
N ILE A 126 4.68 -6.34 -5.51
CA ILE A 126 3.95 -6.71 -4.30
C ILE A 126 2.47 -6.58 -4.62
N THR A 127 1.73 -7.67 -4.50
CA THR A 127 0.33 -7.77 -4.93
C THR A 127 -0.64 -7.46 -3.80
N ALA A 128 -1.89 -7.14 -4.15
CA ALA A 128 -2.95 -7.01 -3.15
C ALA A 128 -3.19 -8.32 -2.37
N GLN A 129 -2.92 -9.47 -2.98
CA GLN A 129 -3.03 -10.77 -2.32
C GLN A 129 -1.98 -10.95 -1.23
N ASP A 130 -0.73 -10.48 -1.45
CA ASP A 130 0.31 -10.49 -0.42
C ASP A 130 -0.15 -9.67 0.82
N ILE A 131 -0.79 -8.52 0.58
CA ILE A 131 -1.33 -7.68 1.66
C ILE A 131 -2.53 -8.33 2.35
N ALA A 132 -3.46 -8.90 1.60
CA ALA A 132 -4.64 -9.57 2.14
C ALA A 132 -4.27 -10.77 3.04
N ALA A 133 -3.22 -11.51 2.67
CA ALA A 133 -2.68 -12.61 3.48
C ALA A 133 -2.15 -12.08 4.83
N ALA A 134 -1.30 -11.04 4.80
CA ALA A 134 -0.79 -10.39 6.00
C ALA A 134 -1.91 -9.74 6.84
N ARG A 135 -2.94 -9.18 6.20
CA ARG A 135 -4.08 -8.57 6.89
C ARG A 135 -4.86 -9.59 7.72
N SER A 136 -5.02 -10.80 7.19
CA SER A 136 -5.71 -11.90 7.84
C SER A 136 -4.89 -12.53 8.98
N ASN A 137 -3.57 -12.33 8.99
CA ASN A 137 -2.67 -12.87 10.00
C ASN A 137 -2.18 -11.77 10.97
N ARG A 138 -2.83 -11.66 12.14
CA ARG A 138 -2.45 -10.69 13.17
C ARG A 138 -1.32 -11.21 14.04
N ILE A 139 -0.23 -10.47 14.09
CA ILE A 139 0.93 -10.70 14.95
C ILE A 139 1.31 -9.40 15.66
N SER A 140 2.11 -9.49 16.73
CA SER A 140 2.61 -8.29 17.41
C SER A 140 3.68 -7.58 16.56
N SER A 141 3.81 -6.27 16.74
CA SER A 141 4.85 -5.46 16.08
C SER A 141 6.28 -5.90 16.46
N GLY A 142 6.48 -6.42 17.68
CA GLY A 142 7.73 -7.06 18.09
C GLY A 142 8.02 -8.34 17.32
N LYS A 143 7.01 -9.18 17.07
CA LYS A 143 7.17 -10.38 16.26
C LYS A 143 7.55 -10.06 14.80
N VAL A 144 7.10 -8.92 14.27
CA VAL A 144 7.55 -8.45 12.95
C VAL A 144 9.04 -8.11 12.94
N ALA A 145 9.58 -7.55 14.03
CA ALA A 145 11.03 -7.34 14.16
C ALA A 145 11.78 -8.69 14.19
N ASP A 146 11.26 -9.69 14.90
CA ASP A 146 11.82 -11.04 14.92
C ASP A 146 11.79 -11.70 13.53
N GLU A 147 10.71 -11.50 12.75
CA GLU A 147 10.62 -11.96 11.36
C GLU A 147 11.73 -11.36 10.49
N ARG A 148 12.03 -10.07 10.67
CA ARG A 148 13.15 -9.42 9.97
C ARG A 148 14.47 -10.11 10.28
N GLU A 149 14.72 -10.38 11.55
CA GLU A 149 15.97 -11.03 11.99
C GLU A 149 16.06 -12.47 11.48
N ALA A 150 14.95 -13.21 11.49
CA ALA A 150 14.87 -14.54 10.91
C ALA A 150 15.17 -14.53 9.41
N LEU A 151 14.61 -13.57 8.66
CA LEU A 151 14.92 -13.39 7.24
C LEU A 151 16.39 -13.08 7.01
N ASN A 152 16.97 -12.19 7.81
CA ASN A 152 18.37 -11.79 7.67
C ASN A 152 19.35 -12.96 7.88
N LYS A 153 18.98 -13.97 8.68
CA LYS A 153 19.79 -15.18 8.89
C LYS A 153 19.78 -16.13 7.70
N THR A 154 18.68 -16.20 6.95
CA THR A 154 18.55 -17.12 5.81
C THR A 154 19.01 -16.47 4.51
N ALA A 155 18.68 -15.20 4.31
CA ALA A 155 19.09 -14.38 3.19
C ALA A 155 19.34 -12.96 3.70
N PRO A 156 20.61 -12.53 3.86
CA PRO A 156 20.90 -11.20 4.37
C PRO A 156 20.15 -10.11 3.61
N ILE A 157 19.34 -9.35 4.34
CA ILE A 157 18.55 -8.26 3.79
C ILE A 157 19.13 -6.92 4.24
N PRO A 158 19.13 -5.92 3.35
CA PRO A 158 19.65 -4.61 3.68
C PRO A 158 18.89 -4.00 4.85
#